data_AF-A0AAJ0IV79-F1
#
_entry.id   AF-A0AAJ0IV79-F1
#
_cell.length_a   1.000
_cell.length_b   1.000
_cell.length_c   1.000
_cell.angle_alpha   90.00
_cell.angle_beta   90.00
_cell.angle_gamma   90.00
#
_symmetry.space_group_name_H-M   'P 1'
#
loop_
_entity.id
_entity.type
_entity.pdbx_description
1 polymer ?
#
loop_
_entity_poly.entity_id
_entity_poly.type
_entity_poly.pdbx_seq_one_letter_code
_entity_poly.pdbx_strand_id
1 'polypeptide(L)'
;LRTGTTIVTQGPSGLGQGVVDSIRGPLAPGEPAKRDAREHGNDHTSLRIDQPGHVGNPLFQDAQRGVHAQDARAGRSPDHQSAQLSGSLASEMHAAGGQRIDAVTMSPDAARTFAVQGRLDDPAQLRVSVDTMTAMNTPLEQSSQRVADNAARQSVALEQQQAQTQQQQQGARAMS
;
A
#
# COMPACT_ATOMS: atom_id res chain seq x y z
N LEU A 1 1.56 63.88 -8.91
CA LEU A 1 1.82 64.47 -7.58
C LEU A 1 0.52 64.51 -6.82
N ARG A 2 0.41 63.77 -5.70
CA ARG A 2 -0.38 64.02 -4.47
C ARG A 2 -0.69 62.66 -3.84
N THR A 3 0.18 62.32 -2.91
CA THR A 3 0.10 61.26 -1.90
C THR A 3 -1.15 61.42 -1.05
N GLY A 4 -1.74 60.32 -0.60
CA GLY A 4 -2.81 60.30 0.39
C GLY A 4 -2.69 59.08 1.29
N THR A 5 -1.96 59.25 2.40
CA THR A 5 -1.85 58.29 3.51
C THR A 5 -3.09 58.40 4.39
N THR A 6 -3.64 57.29 4.87
CA THR A 6 -4.41 57.29 6.13
C THR A 6 -4.11 56.01 6.89
N ILE A 7 -3.78 56.20 8.18
CA ILE A 7 -3.36 55.18 9.15
C ILE A 7 -4.47 55.05 10.21
N VAL A 8 -4.47 53.88 10.87
CA VAL A 8 -4.90 53.57 12.26
C VAL A 8 -6.38 53.22 12.46
N THR A 9 -6.66 52.01 12.95
CA THR A 9 -7.04 51.79 14.38
C THR A 9 -7.02 50.30 14.75
N GLN A 10 -6.51 50.05 15.95
CA GLN A 10 -6.19 48.77 16.56
C GLN A 10 -7.27 48.37 17.60
N GLY A 11 -7.64 47.08 17.60
CA GLY A 11 -7.98 46.27 18.78
C GLY A 11 -9.47 45.99 19.05
N PRO A 12 -9.81 44.99 19.92
CA PRO A 12 -8.95 44.02 20.59
C PRO A 12 -9.33 42.53 20.33
N SER A 13 -8.46 41.65 20.79
CA SER A 13 -8.53 40.18 20.79
C SER A 13 -9.84 39.61 21.36
N GLY A 14 -10.33 38.53 20.73
CA GLY A 14 -11.42 37.71 21.25
C GLY A 14 -11.37 36.31 20.64
N LEU A 15 -11.10 35.32 21.50
CA LEU A 15 -11.13 33.90 21.20
C LEU A 15 -12.55 33.46 20.85
N GLY A 16 -12.71 32.59 19.85
CA GLY A 16 -14.00 32.01 19.52
C GLY A 16 -13.89 31.00 18.39
N GLN A 17 -13.91 29.73 18.75
CA GLN A 17 -13.97 28.62 17.81
C GLN A 17 -15.31 28.59 17.06
N GLY A 18 -15.24 28.14 15.81
CA GLY A 18 -16.23 27.30 15.13
C GLY A 18 -17.61 27.90 14.88
N VAL A 19 -17.98 28.11 13.62
CA VAL A 19 -19.09 27.38 12.96
C VAL A 19 -19.25 27.83 11.49
N VAL A 20 -19.19 26.82 10.61
CA VAL A 20 -20.10 26.51 9.49
C VAL A 20 -20.58 27.64 8.54
N ASP A 21 -20.13 27.48 7.29
CA ASP A 21 -20.79 27.69 6.00
C ASP A 21 -21.17 29.11 5.53
N SER A 22 -20.70 29.38 4.30
CA SER A 22 -21.33 30.18 3.23
C SER A 22 -20.30 31.13 2.63
N ILE A 23 -19.75 30.78 1.46
CA ILE A 23 -19.90 31.50 0.17
C ILE A 23 -19.22 30.60 -0.87
N ARG A 24 -19.99 29.69 -1.48
CA ARG A 24 -19.64 29.09 -2.78
C ARG A 24 -19.74 30.20 -3.81
N GLY A 25 -18.59 30.73 -4.25
CA GLY A 25 -18.53 31.45 -5.51
C GLY A 25 -18.86 30.50 -6.67
N PRO A 26 -19.53 30.94 -7.74
CA PRO A 26 -19.78 30.10 -8.90
C PRO A 26 -18.44 29.71 -9.54
N LEU A 27 -18.21 28.41 -9.65
CA LEU A 27 -17.06 27.82 -10.33
C LEU A 27 -17.08 28.27 -11.81
N ALA A 28 -15.96 28.78 -12.30
CA ALA A 28 -15.79 29.13 -13.70
C ALA A 28 -15.88 27.85 -14.58
N PRO A 29 -16.62 27.85 -15.70
CA PRO A 29 -16.68 26.70 -16.60
C PRO A 29 -15.36 26.57 -17.38
N GLY A 30 -14.66 25.43 -17.28
CA GLY A 30 -13.59 25.11 -18.23
C GLY A 30 -12.41 24.25 -17.80
N GLU A 31 -12.26 23.83 -16.55
CA GLU A 31 -11.15 22.92 -16.18
C GLU A 31 -11.60 21.44 -16.19
N PRO A 32 -10.98 20.57 -17.01
CA PRO A 32 -11.26 19.14 -16.97
C PRO A 32 -10.82 18.55 -15.62
N ALA A 33 -11.67 17.71 -15.04
CA ALA A 33 -11.47 16.98 -13.78
C ALA A 33 -10.20 16.11 -13.78
N LYS A 34 -9.03 16.73 -13.58
CA LYS A 34 -7.73 16.08 -13.43
C LYS A 34 -7.13 16.30 -12.03
N ARG A 35 -7.97 16.44 -11.00
CA ARG A 35 -7.51 16.62 -9.61
C ARG A 35 -7.69 15.37 -8.74
N ASP A 36 -8.73 14.56 -8.97
CA ASP A 36 -9.03 13.45 -8.05
C ASP A 36 -8.18 12.17 -8.25
N ALA A 37 -7.51 12.01 -9.39
CA ALA A 37 -6.71 10.81 -9.66
C ALA A 37 -5.30 10.82 -9.03
N ARG A 38 -4.84 11.95 -8.49
CA ARG A 38 -3.48 12.11 -7.97
C ARG A 38 -3.38 12.12 -6.44
N GLU A 39 -4.50 12.27 -5.74
CA GLU A 39 -4.50 12.33 -4.27
C GLU A 39 -4.45 10.93 -3.65
N HIS A 40 -5.16 9.95 -4.22
CA HIS A 40 -5.23 8.60 -3.64
C HIS A 40 -3.95 7.75 -3.83
N GLY A 41 -3.02 8.16 -4.70
CA GLY A 41 -1.81 7.38 -5.00
C GLY A 41 -0.73 7.43 -3.92
N ASN A 42 -0.73 8.47 -3.09
CA ASN A 42 0.34 8.75 -2.13
C ASN A 42 -0.01 8.48 -0.66
N ASP A 43 -1.30 8.42 -0.30
CA ASP A 43 -1.69 8.13 1.09
C ASP A 43 -1.31 6.70 1.50
N HIS A 44 -1.33 5.75 0.55
CA HIS A 44 -1.09 4.34 0.84
C HIS A 44 0.36 4.02 1.21
N THR A 45 1.34 4.84 0.81
CA THR A 45 2.77 4.57 1.06
C THR A 45 3.23 4.96 2.47
N SER A 46 2.47 5.81 3.16
CA SER A 46 2.72 6.18 4.56
C SER A 46 1.96 5.28 5.55
N LEU A 47 1.00 4.49 5.05
CA LEU A 47 0.25 3.55 5.87
C LEU A 47 1.09 2.31 6.19
N ARG A 48 0.88 1.74 7.36
CA ARG A 48 1.44 0.43 7.71
C ARG A 48 0.65 -0.68 7.05
N ILE A 49 1.30 -1.80 6.77
CA ILE A 49 0.71 -2.97 6.11
C ILE A 49 -0.44 -3.60 6.90
N ASP A 50 -0.54 -3.37 8.21
CA ASP A 50 -1.67 -3.79 9.05
C ASP A 50 -2.90 -2.90 8.94
N GLN A 51 -2.81 -1.75 8.27
CA GLN A 51 -3.92 -0.81 8.10
C GLN A 51 -4.75 -1.13 6.84
N PRO A 52 -6.10 -1.07 6.89
CA PRO A 52 -6.99 -1.41 5.78
C PRO A 52 -6.77 -0.67 4.44
N GLY A 53 -6.11 0.50 4.46
CA GLY A 53 -5.83 1.29 3.26
C GLY A 53 -4.49 0.96 2.58
N HIS A 54 -3.63 0.15 3.19
CA HIS A 54 -2.35 -0.20 2.60
C HIS A 54 -2.51 -1.30 1.54
N VAL A 55 -1.80 -1.18 0.40
CA VAL A 55 -1.92 -2.12 -0.74
C VAL A 55 -1.59 -3.58 -0.36
N GLY A 56 -0.68 -3.79 0.59
CA GLY A 56 -0.33 -5.11 1.12
C GLY A 56 -1.25 -5.65 2.23
N ASN A 57 -2.28 -4.90 2.65
CA ASN A 57 -3.10 -5.29 3.79
C ASN A 57 -3.87 -6.61 3.59
N PRO A 58 -4.45 -6.92 2.41
CA PRO A 58 -5.08 -8.21 2.18
C PRO A 58 -4.12 -9.39 2.39
N LEU A 59 -2.91 -9.30 1.82
CA LEU A 59 -1.86 -10.32 2.00
C LEU A 59 -1.42 -10.44 3.46
N PHE A 60 -1.32 -9.32 4.18
CA PHE A 60 -1.00 -9.32 5.61
C PHE A 60 -2.06 -10.05 6.43
N GLN A 61 -3.34 -9.78 6.18
CA GLN A 61 -4.43 -10.47 6.89
C GLN A 61 -4.42 -11.98 6.60
N ASP A 62 -4.15 -12.38 5.36
CA ASP A 62 -4.03 -13.79 4.98
C ASP A 62 -2.85 -14.47 5.69
N ALA A 63 -1.67 -13.85 5.66
CA ALA A 63 -0.49 -14.32 6.37
C ALA A 63 -0.75 -14.42 7.88
N GLN A 64 -1.39 -13.41 8.46
CA GLN A 64 -1.69 -13.35 9.90
C GLN A 64 -2.57 -14.52 10.35
N ARG A 65 -3.61 -14.86 9.59
CA ARG A 65 -4.44 -16.04 9.89
C ARG A 65 -3.61 -17.33 9.89
N GLY A 66 -2.72 -17.48 8.90
CA GLY A 66 -1.85 -18.64 8.79
C GLY A 66 -0.81 -18.73 9.91
N VAL A 67 -0.16 -17.62 10.25
CA VAL A 67 0.83 -17.54 11.34
C VAL A 67 0.17 -17.82 12.68
N HIS A 68 -0.99 -17.22 12.97
CA HIS A 68 -1.73 -17.47 14.20
C HIS A 68 -2.12 -18.94 14.36
N ALA A 69 -2.44 -19.63 13.26
CA ALA A 69 -2.69 -21.07 13.29
C ALA A 69 -1.42 -21.87 13.64
N GLN A 70 -0.24 -21.43 13.20
CA GLN A 70 1.04 -22.03 13.61
C GLN A 70 1.35 -21.75 15.08
N ASP A 71 1.07 -20.55 15.58
CA ASP A 71 1.26 -20.22 16.99
C ASP A 71 0.38 -21.08 17.89
N ALA A 72 -0.90 -21.22 17.53
CA ALA A 72 -1.84 -22.10 18.25
C ALA A 72 -1.37 -23.56 18.27
N ARG A 73 -0.81 -24.06 17.15
CA ARG A 73 -0.20 -25.41 17.08
C ARG A 73 1.02 -25.56 17.98
N ALA A 74 1.79 -24.48 18.16
CA ALA A 74 2.92 -24.43 19.07
C ALA A 74 2.52 -24.12 20.53
N GLY A 75 1.23 -23.97 20.84
CA GLY A 75 0.75 -23.60 22.17
C GLY A 75 1.09 -22.16 22.58
N ARG A 76 1.33 -21.28 21.60
CA ARG A 76 1.63 -19.86 21.81
C ARG A 76 0.43 -18.99 21.44
N SER A 77 0.27 -17.89 22.15
CA SER A 77 -0.65 -16.83 21.74
C SER A 77 0.03 -15.93 20.72
N PRO A 78 -0.69 -15.47 19.67
CA PRO A 78 -0.14 -14.50 18.74
C PRO A 78 0.27 -13.20 19.44
N ASP A 79 1.40 -12.65 18.99
CA ASP A 79 2.07 -11.50 19.59
C ASP A 79 2.66 -10.56 18.52
N HIS A 80 3.51 -9.62 18.95
CA HIS A 80 4.16 -8.70 18.02
C HIS A 80 5.06 -9.41 16.99
N GLN A 81 5.80 -10.45 17.40
CA GLN A 81 6.65 -11.23 16.48
C GLN A 81 5.81 -11.98 15.43
N SER A 82 4.61 -12.40 15.82
CA SER A 82 3.63 -13.03 14.93
C SER A 82 3.18 -12.04 13.85
N ALA A 83 2.94 -10.78 14.22
CA ALA A 83 2.64 -9.71 13.26
C ALA A 83 3.83 -9.40 12.33
N GLN A 84 5.05 -9.35 12.87
CA GLN A 84 6.28 -9.11 12.09
C GLN A 84 6.55 -10.22 11.06
N LEU A 85 6.37 -11.48 11.46
CA LEU A 85 6.44 -12.63 10.56
C LEU A 85 5.38 -12.53 9.45
N SER A 86 4.15 -12.16 9.81
CA SER A 86 3.05 -11.99 8.85
C SER A 86 3.34 -10.88 7.84
N GLY A 87 3.88 -9.74 8.29
CA GLY A 87 4.32 -8.65 7.42
C GLY A 87 5.41 -9.06 6.45
N SER A 88 6.40 -9.82 6.93
CA SER A 88 7.49 -10.32 6.08
C SER A 88 6.98 -11.28 5.00
N LEU A 89 6.10 -12.22 5.36
CA LEU A 89 5.46 -13.14 4.41
C LEU A 89 4.62 -12.41 3.36
N ALA A 90 3.82 -11.42 3.79
CA ALA A 90 3.01 -10.61 2.90
C ALA A 90 3.87 -9.79 1.93
N SER A 91 4.97 -9.21 2.43
CA SER A 91 5.91 -8.46 1.60
C SER A 91 6.58 -9.33 0.54
N GLU A 92 7.06 -10.52 0.91
CA GLU A 92 7.67 -11.45 -0.04
C GLU A 92 6.64 -11.99 -1.06
N MET A 93 5.43 -12.32 -0.62
CA MET A 93 4.37 -12.79 -1.52
C MET A 93 3.99 -11.71 -2.53
N HIS A 94 3.85 -10.46 -2.07
CA HIS A 94 3.57 -9.32 -2.94
C HIS A 94 4.69 -9.11 -3.98
N ALA A 95 5.95 -9.19 -3.53
CA ALA A 95 7.10 -9.04 -4.42
C ALA A 95 7.18 -10.15 -5.48
N ALA A 96 6.70 -11.35 -5.15
CA ALA A 96 6.58 -12.47 -6.08
C ALA A 96 5.35 -12.36 -7.02
N GLY A 97 4.55 -11.29 -6.93
CA GLY A 97 3.33 -11.09 -7.72
C GLY A 97 2.11 -11.85 -7.20
N GLY A 98 2.21 -12.45 -6.01
CA GLY A 98 1.08 -13.10 -5.35
C GLY A 98 0.00 -12.11 -4.93
N GLN A 99 -1.25 -12.56 -4.95
CA GLN A 99 -2.45 -11.76 -4.70
C GLN A 99 -3.17 -12.18 -3.42
N ARG A 100 -2.92 -13.40 -2.93
CA ARG A 100 -3.48 -13.94 -1.68
C ARG A 100 -2.53 -14.96 -1.06
N ILE A 101 -2.76 -15.31 0.20
CA ILE A 101 -2.05 -16.41 0.87
C ILE A 101 -3.10 -17.42 1.37
N ASP A 102 -3.07 -18.63 0.81
CA ASP A 102 -4.00 -19.70 1.16
C ASP A 102 -3.49 -20.55 2.34
N ALA A 103 -2.17 -20.68 2.47
CA ALA A 103 -1.56 -21.45 3.55
C ALA A 103 -0.23 -20.84 4.00
N VAL A 104 0.01 -20.92 5.31
CA VAL A 104 1.32 -20.69 5.92
C VAL A 104 1.81 -21.99 6.53
N THR A 105 3.00 -22.43 6.14
CA THR A 105 3.62 -23.67 6.63
C THR A 105 5.03 -23.40 7.15
N MET A 106 5.50 -24.22 8.07
CA MET A 106 6.87 -24.17 8.56
C MET A 106 7.65 -25.40 8.10
N SER A 107 8.95 -25.22 7.95
CA SER A 107 9.90 -26.32 7.83
C SER A 107 9.89 -27.20 9.11
N PRO A 108 10.33 -28.46 9.03
CA PRO A 108 10.32 -29.37 10.19
C PRO A 108 11.11 -28.87 11.39
N ASP A 109 12.17 -28.09 11.16
CA ASP A 109 13.01 -27.44 12.18
C ASP A 109 12.55 -26.02 12.55
N ALA A 110 11.44 -25.56 11.97
CA ALA A 110 10.90 -24.19 12.08
C ALA A 110 11.84 -23.06 11.64
N ALA A 111 12.99 -23.36 11.02
CA ALA A 111 13.97 -22.34 10.60
C ALA A 111 13.42 -21.44 9.50
N ARG A 112 12.60 -21.99 8.61
CA ARG A 112 11.88 -21.26 7.55
C ARG A 112 10.38 -21.38 7.65
N THR A 113 9.72 -20.28 7.31
CA THR A 113 8.27 -20.18 7.14
C THR A 113 7.95 -19.89 5.68
N PHE A 114 6.90 -20.53 5.16
CA PHE A 114 6.47 -20.44 3.77
C PHE A 114 5.06 -19.89 3.69
N ALA A 115 4.83 -18.96 2.77
CA ALA A 115 3.49 -18.57 2.35
C ALA A 115 3.22 -19.17 0.96
N VAL A 116 2.04 -19.74 0.80
CA VAL A 116 1.62 -20.45 -0.40
C VAL A 116 0.32 -19.85 -0.92
N GLN A 117 0.27 -19.57 -2.21
CA GLN A 117 -0.94 -19.29 -2.97
C GLN A 117 -1.24 -20.48 -3.88
N GLY A 118 -2.49 -20.94 -3.85
CA GLY A 118 -2.95 -22.14 -4.54
C GLY A 118 -3.08 -23.34 -3.61
N ARG A 119 -3.54 -24.45 -4.18
CA ARG A 119 -3.62 -25.73 -3.46
C ARG A 119 -2.23 -26.37 -3.43
N LEU A 120 -1.94 -27.18 -2.41
CA LEU A 120 -0.63 -27.86 -2.30
C LEU A 120 -0.40 -28.85 -3.45
N ASP A 121 -1.50 -29.42 -3.99
CA ASP A 121 -1.54 -30.30 -5.17
C ASP A 121 -1.52 -29.56 -6.52
N ASP A 122 -1.57 -28.23 -6.53
CA ASP A 122 -1.58 -27.44 -7.77
C ASP A 122 -0.14 -27.19 -8.27
N PRO A 123 0.22 -27.62 -9.50
CA PRO A 123 1.54 -27.33 -10.07
C PRO A 123 1.76 -25.84 -10.36
N ALA A 124 0.69 -25.04 -10.50
CA ALA A 124 0.76 -23.60 -10.68
C ALA A 124 0.83 -22.82 -9.34
N GLN A 125 1.04 -23.51 -8.22
CA GLN A 125 1.16 -22.85 -6.92
C GLN A 125 2.33 -21.85 -6.91
N LEU A 126 2.10 -20.71 -6.27
CA LEU A 126 3.13 -19.73 -5.98
C LEU A 126 3.53 -19.89 -4.51
N ARG A 127 4.83 -20.01 -4.25
CA ARG A 127 5.35 -20.17 -2.89
C ARG A 127 6.54 -19.26 -2.67
N VAL A 128 6.52 -18.57 -1.54
CA VAL A 128 7.63 -17.76 -1.03
C VAL A 128 8.10 -18.29 0.32
N SER A 129 9.32 -17.93 0.72
CA SER A 129 9.89 -18.36 1.98
C SER A 129 10.64 -17.23 2.66
N VAL A 130 10.54 -17.17 3.99
CA VAL A 130 11.35 -16.30 4.85
C VAL A 130 12.09 -17.13 5.87
N ASP A 131 13.24 -16.62 6.31
CA ASP A 131 13.87 -17.09 7.55
C ASP A 131 13.00 -16.64 8.73
N THR A 132 12.54 -17.59 9.55
CA THR A 132 11.55 -17.34 10.60
C THR A 132 12.08 -16.35 11.63
N MET A 133 13.33 -16.52 12.08
CA MET A 133 13.91 -15.67 13.12
C MET A 133 14.14 -14.25 12.62
N THR A 134 14.65 -14.09 11.40
CA THR A 134 14.85 -12.79 10.75
C THR A 134 13.52 -12.08 10.52
N ALA A 135 12.50 -12.81 10.05
CA ALA A 135 11.16 -12.27 9.80
C ALA A 135 10.47 -11.81 11.09
N MET A 136 10.58 -12.59 12.17
CA MET A 136 10.06 -12.20 13.49
C MET A 136 10.73 -10.95 14.07
N ASN A 137 11.97 -10.64 13.65
CA ASN A 137 12.69 -9.44 14.09
C ASN A 137 12.60 -8.27 13.08
N THR A 138 11.94 -8.47 11.95
CA THR A 138 11.75 -7.44 10.93
C THR A 138 10.65 -6.49 11.38
N PRO A 139 10.91 -5.18 11.55
CA PRO A 139 9.86 -4.22 11.89
C PRO A 139 8.75 -4.19 10.83
N LEU A 140 7.50 -4.01 11.28
CA LEU A 140 6.36 -4.03 10.38
C LEU A 140 6.41 -2.88 9.37
N GLU A 141 6.91 -1.72 9.80
CA GLU A 141 7.19 -0.56 8.96
C GLU A 141 8.09 -0.91 7.77
N GLN A 142 9.12 -1.75 7.98
CA GLN A 142 10.02 -2.15 6.89
C GLN A 142 9.30 -3.04 5.86
N SER A 143 8.42 -3.93 6.31
CA SER A 143 7.59 -4.73 5.41
C SER A 143 6.59 -3.87 4.64
N SER A 144 6.06 -2.84 5.30
CA SER A 144 5.15 -1.85 4.68
C SER A 144 5.85 -1.10 3.56
N GLN A 145 7.04 -0.54 3.84
CA GLN A 145 7.84 0.17 2.83
C GLN A 145 8.20 -0.72 1.64
N ARG A 146 8.63 -1.97 1.89
CA ARG A 146 8.98 -2.92 0.82
C ARG A 146 7.82 -3.17 -0.13
N VAL A 147 6.61 -3.32 0.40
CA VAL A 147 5.40 -3.49 -0.42
C VAL A 147 5.09 -2.23 -1.20
N ALA A 148 5.11 -1.06 -0.57
CA ALA A 148 4.86 0.22 -1.24
C ALA A 148 5.84 0.47 -2.40
N ASP A 149 7.14 0.21 -2.17
CA ASP A 149 8.18 0.35 -3.20
C ASP A 149 7.97 -0.64 -4.36
N ASN A 150 7.58 -1.88 -4.06
CA ASN A 150 7.33 -2.88 -5.09
C ASN A 150 6.10 -2.50 -5.95
N ALA A 151 5.00 -2.11 -5.31
CA ALA A 151 3.79 -1.66 -5.99
C ALA A 151 4.06 -0.45 -6.90
N ALA A 152 4.85 0.53 -6.43
CA ALA A 152 5.24 1.69 -7.22
C ALA A 152 6.11 1.32 -8.43
N ARG A 153 7.01 0.34 -8.30
CA ARG A 153 7.80 -0.16 -9.43
C ARG A 153 6.94 -0.89 -10.46
N GLN A 154 5.98 -1.67 -10.00
CA GLN A 154 5.05 -2.39 -10.87
C GLN A 154 4.19 -1.40 -11.69
N SER A 155 3.61 -0.38 -11.05
CA SER A 155 2.77 0.60 -11.76
C SER A 155 3.54 1.33 -12.88
N VAL A 156 4.77 1.76 -12.60
CA VAL A 156 5.65 2.39 -13.59
C VAL A 156 5.96 1.46 -14.77
N ALA A 157 6.20 0.17 -14.50
CA ALA A 157 6.47 -0.82 -15.55
C ALA A 157 5.24 -1.06 -16.45
N LEU A 158 4.04 -1.13 -15.87
CA LEU A 158 2.80 -1.28 -16.64
C LEU A 158 2.53 -0.06 -17.55
N GLU A 159 2.78 1.15 -17.05
CA GLU A 159 2.54 2.38 -17.80
C GLU A 159 3.47 2.50 -19.02
N GLN A 160 4.74 2.08 -18.88
CA GLN A 160 5.70 2.02 -19.99
C GLN A 160 5.29 1.01 -21.07
N GLN A 161 4.77 -0.17 -20.68
CA GLN A 161 4.30 -1.18 -21.63
C GLN A 161 3.09 -0.69 -22.44
N GLN A 162 2.15 0.01 -21.78
CA GLN A 162 1.00 0.59 -22.46
C GLN A 162 1.40 1.68 -23.45
N ALA A 163 2.39 2.52 -23.13
CA ALA A 163 2.90 3.54 -24.04
C ALA A 163 3.53 2.94 -25.31
N GLN A 164 4.35 1.88 -25.18
CA GLN A 164 4.95 1.20 -26.33
C GLN A 164 3.91 0.53 -27.23
N THR A 165 2.90 -0.10 -26.64
CA THR A 165 1.84 -0.80 -27.39
C THR A 165 1.00 0.20 -28.22
N GLN A 166 0.73 1.38 -27.67
CA GLN A 166 0.02 2.45 -28.39
C GLN A 166 0.83 3.00 -29.58
N GLN A 167 2.15 3.15 -29.42
CA GLN A 167 3.03 3.59 -30.52
C GLN A 167 3.08 2.56 -31.67
N GLN A 168 3.12 1.27 -31.37
CA GLN A 168 3.10 0.21 -32.39
C GLN A 168 1.77 0.18 -33.16
N GLN A 169 0.64 0.35 -32.47
CA GLN A 169 -0.69 0.39 -33.12
C GLN A 169 -0.87 1.63 -34.01
N GLN A 170 -0.34 2.79 -33.60
CA GLN A 170 -0.36 4.01 -34.41
C GLN A 170 0.53 3.87 -35.65
N GLY A 171 1.73 3.28 -35.50
CA GLY A 171 2.61 2.96 -36.62
C GLY A 171 1.98 1.99 -37.63
N ALA A 172 1.32 0.93 -37.15
CA ALA A 172 0.63 -0.03 -38.01
C ALA A 172 -0.57 0.59 -38.74
N ARG A 173 -1.32 1.50 -38.09
CA ARG A 173 -2.45 2.22 -38.72
C ARG A 173 -2.03 3.25 -39.75
N ALA A 174 -0.85 3.85 -39.63
CA ALA A 174 -0.34 4.83 -40.61
C ALA A 174 0.18 4.17 -41.91
N MET A 175 0.37 2.84 -41.91
CA MET A 175 0.91 2.06 -43.04
C MET A 175 -0.17 1.31 -43.84
N SER A 176 -1.45 1.45 -43.47
CA SER A 176 -2.62 0.91 -44.21
C SER A 176 -3.36 2.03 -44.91
#